data_AF-A0A359LPD6-F1
#
_entry.id   AF-A0A359LPD6-F1
#
_cell.length_a   1.000
_cell.length_b   1.000
_cell.length_c   1.000
_cell.angle_alpha   90.00
_cell.angle_beta   90.00
_cell.angle_gamma   90.00
#
_symmetry.space_group_name_H-M   'P 1'
#
loop_
_entity.id
_entity.type
_entity.pdbx_description
1 polymer ?
#
loop_
_entity_poly.entity_id
_entity_poly.type
_entity_poly.pdbx_seq_one_letter_code
_entity_poly.pdbx_strand_id
1 'polypeptide(L)'
;MELEQEKKKFERRGLRVAALSYDSPALLAEFASRRSITYPLLADVDSRVIRAFGILNENFPNDHAWFGVPFPGTFIVDEKGIVTAKYFEDDHRDRYTAASILTKTFQSADGLPWTAVDTPHLKLRYAATDQVVRGGSRIGLVVEVELKRKMHVYVPGVQSSYKPIVWTVEDSPAWLAQPASFPKALTLHLPAIGESVPVYEGKLRLTRDLSIGQPAEVRPALAGGGSELVVRGAFRYQACDDRQCFPPAAIPLQWTLRFEAHDSQRAPANLQRKAGAAN
;
A
#
# COMPACT_ATOMS: atom_id res chain seq x y z
N MET A 1 -2.76 16.75 1.36
CA MET A 1 -1.65 16.00 0.73
C MET A 1 -1.34 14.80 1.60
N GLU A 2 -1.30 13.60 1.04
CA GLU A 2 -1.20 12.35 1.80
C GLU A 2 0.09 12.26 2.62
N LEU A 3 1.24 12.56 2.01
CA LEU A 3 2.54 12.59 2.70
C LEU A 3 2.60 13.60 3.86
N GLU A 4 1.91 14.75 3.76
CA GLU A 4 1.81 15.72 4.85
C GLU A 4 1.00 15.16 6.03
N GLN A 5 -0.08 14.43 5.75
CA GLN A 5 -0.92 13.79 6.77
C GLN A 5 -0.14 12.72 7.55
N GLU A 6 0.76 12.01 6.86
CA GLU A 6 1.54 10.91 7.42
C GLU A 6 2.91 11.34 7.97
N LYS A 7 3.37 12.58 7.69
CA LYS A 7 4.68 13.13 8.09
C LYS A 7 5.06 12.83 9.54
N LYS A 8 4.16 13.09 10.50
CA LYS A 8 4.42 12.85 11.93
C LYS A 8 4.62 11.36 12.25
N LYS A 9 4.02 10.45 11.47
CA LYS A 9 4.20 9.01 11.67
C LYS A 9 5.60 8.57 11.20
N PHE A 10 6.11 9.14 10.10
CA PHE A 10 7.52 8.98 9.69
C PHE A 10 8.49 9.52 10.76
N GLU A 11 8.25 10.74 11.25
CA GLU A 11 9.11 11.39 12.25
C GLU A 11 9.22 10.58 13.55
N ARG A 12 8.09 10.00 14.04
CA ARG A 12 8.10 9.12 15.22
C ARG A 12 8.91 7.84 15.03
N ARG A 13 9.19 7.45 13.78
CA ARG A 13 10.03 6.30 13.44
C ARG A 13 11.47 6.70 13.09
N GLY A 14 11.84 7.96 13.34
CA GLY A 14 13.19 8.48 13.07
C GLY A 14 13.40 8.93 11.61
N LEU A 15 12.37 8.91 10.76
CA LEU A 15 12.49 9.34 9.37
C LEU A 15 12.09 10.81 9.22
N ARG A 16 12.87 11.55 8.44
CA ARG A 16 12.47 12.86 7.91
C ARG A 16 11.96 12.69 6.49
N VAL A 17 11.05 13.57 6.10
CA VAL A 17 10.43 13.55 4.78
C VAL A 17 10.91 14.75 3.98
N ALA A 18 11.19 14.55 2.70
CA ALA A 18 11.37 15.60 1.71
C ALA A 18 10.81 15.09 0.36
N ALA A 19 10.38 16.00 -0.51
CA ALA A 19 10.05 15.67 -1.89
C ALA A 19 10.99 16.43 -2.83
N LEU A 20 11.31 15.86 -3.98
CA LEU A 20 12.16 16.46 -5.00
C LEU A 20 11.43 16.46 -6.33
N SER A 21 11.48 17.59 -7.05
CA SER A 21 10.99 17.66 -8.42
C SER A 21 11.83 18.61 -9.26
N TYR A 22 11.62 18.55 -10.57
CA TYR A 22 12.22 19.43 -11.58
C TYR A 22 11.64 20.85 -11.60
N ASP A 23 10.76 21.17 -10.66
CA ASP A 23 10.08 22.47 -10.58
C ASP A 23 10.98 23.55 -9.98
N SER A 24 10.73 24.82 -10.37
CA SER A 24 11.47 25.95 -9.83
C SER A 24 11.19 26.17 -8.34
N PRO A 25 12.13 26.76 -7.56
CA PRO A 25 11.89 27.11 -6.17
C PRO A 25 10.63 27.96 -5.94
N ALA A 26 10.35 28.91 -6.84
CA ALA A 26 9.16 29.77 -6.74
C ALA A 26 7.85 28.98 -6.93
N LEU A 27 7.83 28.03 -7.87
CA LEU A 27 6.69 27.15 -8.10
C LEU A 27 6.46 26.20 -6.91
N LEU A 28 7.54 25.62 -6.38
CA LEU A 28 7.46 24.78 -5.18
C LEU A 28 6.97 25.56 -3.95
N ALA A 29 7.43 26.80 -3.77
CA ALA A 29 6.97 27.66 -2.67
C ALA A 29 5.48 28.00 -2.78
N GLU A 30 4.97 28.32 -3.99
CA GLU A 30 3.53 28.51 -4.23
C GLU A 30 2.74 27.26 -3.89
N PHE A 31 3.17 26.10 -4.40
CA PHE A 31 2.49 24.83 -4.16
C PHE A 31 2.49 24.47 -2.67
N ALA A 32 3.62 24.65 -1.98
CA ALA A 32 3.71 24.41 -0.55
C ALA A 32 2.75 25.29 0.25
N SER A 33 2.70 26.59 -0.07
CA SER A 33 1.77 27.52 0.57
C SER A 33 0.31 27.15 0.31
N ARG A 34 -0.03 26.81 -0.94
CA ARG A 34 -1.40 26.45 -1.35
C ARG A 34 -1.89 25.17 -0.67
N ARG A 35 -0.99 24.20 -0.47
CA ARG A 35 -1.31 22.88 0.09
C ARG A 35 -0.93 22.73 1.56
N SER A 36 -0.47 23.81 2.20
CA SER A 36 0.01 23.82 3.58
C SER A 36 1.05 22.72 3.86
N ILE A 37 1.97 22.51 2.92
CA ILE A 37 3.04 21.51 3.04
C ILE A 37 4.13 22.07 3.95
N THR A 38 4.55 21.27 4.94
CA THR A 38 5.55 21.69 5.94
C THR A 38 6.88 20.95 5.81
N TYR A 39 6.94 19.87 5.02
CA TYR A 39 8.21 19.21 4.69
C TYR A 39 8.94 19.92 3.53
N PRO A 40 10.27 19.80 3.44
CA PRO A 40 11.04 20.41 2.35
C PRO A 40 10.63 19.91 0.97
N LEU A 41 10.45 20.86 0.04
CA LEU A 41 10.35 20.60 -1.40
C LEU A 41 11.65 21.05 -2.06
N LEU A 42 12.40 20.11 -2.62
CA LEU A 42 13.71 20.32 -3.21
C LEU A 42 13.56 20.53 -4.72
N ALA A 43 14.11 21.63 -5.23
CA ALA A 43 14.16 21.93 -6.64
C ALA A 43 15.40 21.31 -7.29
N ASP A 44 15.20 20.45 -8.27
CA ASP A 44 16.23 19.90 -9.17
C ASP A 44 15.94 20.39 -10.59
N VAL A 45 16.02 21.71 -10.79
CA VAL A 45 15.47 22.42 -11.98
C VAL A 45 15.92 21.83 -13.32
N ASP A 46 17.18 21.36 -13.38
CA ASP A 46 17.82 20.81 -14.59
C ASP A 46 17.76 19.27 -14.60
N SER A 47 17.05 18.67 -13.64
CA SER A 47 16.90 17.24 -13.43
C SER A 47 18.24 16.51 -13.24
N ARG A 48 19.24 17.14 -12.61
CA ARG A 48 20.59 16.54 -12.44
C ARG A 48 20.55 15.37 -11.46
N VAL A 49 19.85 15.53 -10.34
CA VAL A 49 19.66 14.45 -9.35
C VAL A 49 18.75 13.38 -9.92
N ILE A 50 17.65 13.77 -10.57
CA ILE A 50 16.71 12.88 -11.26
C ILE A 50 17.44 11.97 -12.26
N ARG A 51 18.33 12.54 -13.08
CA ARG A 51 19.18 11.79 -14.02
C ARG A 51 20.20 10.91 -13.32
N ALA A 52 20.87 11.42 -12.28
CA ALA A 52 21.86 10.66 -11.53
C ALA A 52 21.26 9.41 -10.84
N PHE A 53 19.98 9.49 -10.44
CA PHE A 53 19.24 8.36 -9.86
C PHE A 53 18.63 7.43 -10.92
N GLY A 54 18.76 7.75 -12.21
CA GLY A 54 18.23 6.95 -13.31
C GLY A 54 16.70 6.92 -13.36
N ILE A 55 16.04 7.96 -12.85
CA ILE A 55 14.57 8.03 -12.75
C ILE A 55 13.96 9.10 -13.66
N LEU A 56 14.70 9.61 -14.65
CA LEU A 56 14.12 10.52 -15.63
C LEU A 56 13.03 9.81 -16.44
N ASN A 57 11.89 10.47 -16.64
CA ASN A 57 10.88 9.99 -17.56
C ASN A 57 11.23 10.39 -19.00
N GLU A 58 11.74 9.43 -19.77
CA GLU A 58 12.19 9.62 -21.15
C GLU A 58 11.03 9.64 -22.17
N ASN A 59 9.77 9.49 -21.74
CA ASN A 59 8.61 9.56 -22.61
C ASN A 59 8.30 10.98 -23.13
N PHE A 60 9.00 12.00 -22.62
CA PHE A 60 8.82 13.39 -23.05
C PHE A 60 10.04 13.89 -23.84
N PRO A 61 9.84 14.40 -25.07
CA PRO A 61 10.93 15.00 -25.84
C PRO A 61 11.43 16.29 -25.18
N ASN A 62 12.64 16.73 -25.56
CA ASN A 62 13.35 17.84 -24.91
C ASN A 62 12.68 19.21 -25.04
N ASP A 63 11.82 19.40 -26.03
CA ASP A 63 11.03 20.60 -26.27
C ASP A 63 9.67 20.59 -25.53
N HIS A 64 9.31 19.47 -24.90
CA HIS A 64 8.05 19.33 -24.16
C HIS A 64 8.08 20.04 -22.80
N ALA A 65 6.95 20.61 -22.38
CA ALA A 65 6.84 21.33 -21.11
C ALA A 65 7.06 20.45 -19.85
N TRP A 66 6.99 19.12 -20.02
CA TRP A 66 7.25 18.12 -18.96
C TRP A 66 8.62 17.44 -19.10
N PHE A 67 9.47 17.91 -20.01
CA PHE A 67 10.84 17.42 -20.08
C PHE A 67 11.56 17.64 -18.74
N GLY A 68 12.20 16.60 -18.22
CA GLY A 68 12.85 16.61 -16.91
C GLY A 68 12.02 15.99 -15.78
N VAL A 69 10.73 15.70 -15.99
CA VAL A 69 9.90 15.05 -14.97
C VAL A 69 10.44 13.65 -14.64
N PRO A 70 10.47 13.24 -13.35
CA PRO A 70 10.89 11.90 -13.00
C PRO A 70 9.75 10.88 -13.21
N PHE A 71 10.10 9.61 -13.39
CA PHE A 71 9.21 8.52 -13.00
C PHE A 71 8.94 8.64 -11.49
N PRO A 72 7.66 8.68 -11.08
CA PRO A 72 7.32 8.90 -9.68
C PRO A 72 7.71 7.69 -8.85
N GLY A 73 8.26 7.96 -7.66
CA GLY A 73 8.56 6.92 -6.70
C GLY A 73 9.11 7.49 -5.40
N THR A 74 9.41 6.60 -4.47
CA THR A 74 9.94 6.95 -3.15
C THR A 74 11.19 6.14 -2.84
N PHE A 75 12.19 6.80 -2.28
CA PHE A 75 13.37 6.16 -1.70
C PHE A 75 13.31 6.26 -0.19
N ILE A 76 13.76 5.22 0.50
CA ILE A 76 14.16 5.30 1.91
C ILE A 76 15.68 5.32 1.94
N VAL A 77 16.24 6.30 2.63
CA VAL A 77 17.68 6.55 2.69
C VAL A 77 18.11 6.55 4.16
N ASP A 78 19.21 5.87 4.47
CA ASP A 78 19.77 5.85 5.82
C ASP A 78 20.59 7.13 6.13
N GLU A 79 21.10 7.23 7.36
CA GLU A 79 21.87 8.38 7.83
C GLU A 79 23.21 8.57 7.10
N LYS A 80 23.69 7.56 6.37
CA LYS A 80 24.91 7.60 5.55
C LYS A 80 24.64 7.96 4.09
N GLY A 81 23.37 8.22 3.73
CA GLY A 81 22.98 8.51 2.36
C GLY A 81 22.80 7.27 1.49
N ILE A 82 22.71 6.07 2.07
CA ILE A 82 22.53 4.82 1.33
C ILE A 82 21.03 4.54 1.17
N VAL A 83 20.61 4.24 -0.06
CA VAL A 83 19.24 3.81 -0.36
C VAL A 83 19.01 2.40 0.20
N THR A 84 18.10 2.28 1.16
CA THR A 84 17.74 1.01 1.82
C THR A 84 16.45 0.40 1.28
N ALA A 85 15.59 1.20 0.65
CA ALA A 85 14.39 0.72 -0.05
C ALA A 85 14.00 1.64 -1.21
N LYS A 86 13.29 1.07 -2.19
CA LYS A 86 12.74 1.77 -3.37
C LYS A 86 11.27 1.36 -3.53
N TYR A 87 10.40 2.33 -3.81
CA TYR A 87 8.98 2.14 -4.09
C TYR A 87 8.65 2.82 -5.41
N PHE A 88 8.66 2.02 -6.49
CA PHE A 88 8.42 2.45 -7.87
C PHE A 88 7.48 1.45 -8.52
N GLU A 89 6.71 1.94 -9.49
CA GLU A 89 5.79 1.14 -10.32
C GLU A 89 6.12 1.37 -11.78
N ASP A 90 5.85 0.37 -12.62
CA ASP A 90 6.05 0.45 -14.07
C ASP A 90 5.11 1.48 -14.70
N ASP A 91 3.85 1.54 -14.23
CA ASP A 91 2.91 2.58 -14.60
C ASP A 91 3.08 3.80 -13.67
N HIS A 92 3.54 4.92 -14.22
CA HIS A 92 3.68 6.20 -13.50
C HIS A 92 2.38 6.72 -12.84
N ARG A 93 1.23 6.18 -13.23
CA ARG A 93 -0.06 6.49 -12.62
C ARG A 93 -0.26 5.75 -11.30
N ASP A 94 0.39 4.60 -11.13
CA ASP A 94 0.33 3.79 -9.91
C ASP A 94 1.43 4.22 -8.92
N ARG A 95 1.04 4.43 -7.65
CA ARG A 95 1.96 4.95 -6.63
C ARG A 95 1.64 4.38 -5.27
N TYR A 96 2.65 3.81 -4.63
CA TYR A 96 2.59 3.52 -3.20
C TYR A 96 2.24 4.77 -2.39
N THR A 97 1.24 4.65 -1.53
CA THR A 97 0.91 5.70 -0.57
C THR A 97 1.94 5.76 0.54
N ALA A 98 2.19 6.93 1.10
CA ALA A 98 3.03 7.12 2.28
C ALA A 98 2.58 6.24 3.47
N ALA A 99 1.28 6.06 3.68
CA ALA A 99 0.76 5.14 4.71
C ALA A 99 1.11 3.66 4.43
N SER A 100 1.04 3.23 3.16
CA SER A 100 1.45 1.87 2.77
C SER A 100 2.97 1.67 2.92
N ILE A 101 3.77 2.68 2.56
CA ILE A 101 5.23 2.69 2.70
C ILE A 101 5.61 2.56 4.17
N LEU A 102 5.00 3.31 5.08
CA LEU A 102 5.22 3.20 6.53
C LEU A 102 4.99 1.78 7.03
N THR A 103 3.85 1.20 6.66
CA THR A 103 3.45 -0.14 7.09
C THR A 103 4.44 -1.19 6.63
N LYS A 104 4.89 -1.09 5.36
CA LYS A 104 5.89 -2.00 4.77
C LYS A 104 7.28 -1.82 5.37
N THR A 105 7.75 -0.57 5.47
CA THR A 105 9.10 -0.24 5.94
C THR A 105 9.32 -0.71 7.37
N PHE A 106 8.34 -0.47 8.24
CA PHE A 106 8.47 -0.78 9.67
C PHE A 106 7.82 -2.10 10.07
N GLN A 107 7.23 -2.82 9.13
CA GLN A 107 6.42 -4.01 9.39
C GLN A 107 5.49 -3.77 10.60
N SER A 108 4.77 -2.65 10.57
CA SER A 108 3.93 -2.19 11.67
C SER A 108 2.58 -1.75 11.13
N ALA A 109 1.53 -2.18 11.82
CA ALA A 109 0.15 -1.83 11.53
C ALA A 109 -0.46 -0.99 12.67
N ASP A 110 0.40 -0.23 13.38
CA ASP A 110 0.01 0.58 14.53
C ASP A 110 -0.87 1.76 14.11
N GLY A 111 -1.99 1.95 14.80
CA GLY A 111 -2.91 3.06 14.54
C GLY A 111 -3.79 2.91 13.30
N LEU A 112 -3.81 1.73 12.66
CA LEU A 112 -4.80 1.44 11.62
C LEU A 112 -6.23 1.34 12.20
N PRO A 113 -7.26 1.72 11.43
CA PRO A 113 -8.65 1.61 11.86
C PRO A 113 -9.13 0.17 11.71
N TRP A 114 -8.93 -0.61 12.78
CA TRP A 114 -9.22 -2.03 12.79
C TRP A 114 -10.70 -2.35 12.91
N THR A 115 -11.18 -3.25 12.05
CA THR A 115 -12.39 -4.04 12.30
C THR A 115 -11.98 -5.39 12.86
N ALA A 116 -12.70 -5.90 13.87
CA ALA A 116 -12.38 -7.16 14.54
C ALA A 116 -13.54 -8.15 14.50
N VAL A 117 -13.21 -9.43 14.41
CA VAL A 117 -14.11 -10.58 14.44
C VAL A 117 -13.53 -11.63 15.37
N ASP A 118 -14.31 -12.09 16.34
CA ASP A 118 -13.93 -13.19 17.25
C ASP A 118 -14.71 -14.44 16.86
N THR A 119 -14.02 -15.57 16.71
CA THR A 119 -14.61 -16.88 16.40
C THR A 119 -14.21 -17.89 17.47
N PRO A 120 -14.83 -19.07 17.57
CA PRO A 120 -14.37 -20.12 18.48
C PRO A 120 -12.90 -20.54 18.30
N HIS A 121 -12.29 -20.29 17.14
CA HIS A 121 -10.94 -20.76 16.79
C HIS A 121 -9.87 -19.66 16.80
N LEU A 122 -10.24 -18.42 16.49
CA LEU A 122 -9.29 -17.32 16.32
C LEU A 122 -9.94 -15.96 16.54
N LYS A 123 -9.12 -14.95 16.84
CA LYS A 123 -9.48 -13.54 16.71
C LYS A 123 -8.85 -13.03 15.43
N LEU A 124 -9.65 -12.42 14.56
CA LEU A 124 -9.18 -11.78 13.35
C LEU A 124 -9.44 -10.28 13.45
N ARG A 125 -8.46 -9.45 13.07
CA ARG A 125 -8.70 -8.04 12.79
C ARG A 125 -8.15 -7.67 11.43
N TYR A 126 -8.79 -6.72 10.76
CA TYR A 126 -8.38 -6.29 9.43
C TYR A 126 -8.57 -4.79 9.25
N ALA A 127 -7.72 -4.19 8.41
CA ALA A 127 -7.73 -2.76 8.12
C ALA A 127 -7.13 -2.50 6.74
N ALA A 128 -7.31 -1.27 6.25
CA ALA A 128 -6.56 -0.72 5.13
C ALA A 128 -5.58 0.35 5.65
N THR A 129 -4.44 0.50 4.99
CA THR A 129 -3.44 1.54 5.34
C THR A 129 -3.99 2.94 5.15
N ASP A 130 -4.89 3.10 4.18
CA ASP A 130 -5.45 4.36 3.75
C ASP A 130 -6.96 4.36 3.92
N GLN A 131 -7.54 5.48 4.35
CA GLN A 131 -8.98 5.70 4.38
C GLN A 131 -9.46 6.58 3.23
N VAL A 132 -8.54 7.31 2.61
CA VAL A 132 -8.78 8.18 1.46
C VAL A 132 -7.85 7.75 0.34
N VAL A 133 -8.42 7.44 -0.82
CA VAL A 133 -7.69 6.98 -2.00
C VAL A 133 -7.98 7.86 -3.20
N ARG A 134 -7.06 7.86 -4.17
CA ARG A 134 -7.21 8.52 -5.47
C ARG A 134 -6.87 7.52 -6.56
N GLY A 135 -7.22 7.85 -7.81
CA GLY A 135 -6.88 6.95 -8.93
C GLY A 135 -5.38 6.69 -9.00
N GLY A 136 -4.98 5.44 -9.14
CA GLY A 136 -3.58 5.00 -9.11
C GLY A 136 -2.95 4.88 -7.71
N SER A 137 -3.71 5.04 -6.62
CA SER A 137 -3.15 4.78 -5.28
C SER A 137 -2.88 3.29 -5.11
N ARG A 138 -1.68 2.91 -4.67
CA ARG A 138 -1.35 1.54 -4.24
C ARG A 138 -1.30 1.50 -2.73
N ILE A 139 -2.32 0.91 -2.13
CA ILE A 139 -2.52 0.85 -0.67
C ILE A 139 -2.25 -0.56 -0.15
N GLY A 140 -2.08 -0.70 1.16
CA GLY A 140 -2.01 -2.00 1.83
C GLY A 140 -3.34 -2.40 2.47
N LEU A 141 -3.75 -3.64 2.29
CA LEU A 141 -4.71 -4.33 3.14
C LEU A 141 -3.93 -5.19 4.14
N VAL A 142 -4.34 -5.15 5.40
CA VAL A 142 -3.69 -5.91 6.49
C VAL A 142 -4.73 -6.76 7.18
N VAL A 143 -4.41 -8.05 7.37
CA VAL A 143 -5.18 -8.97 8.21
C VAL A 143 -4.25 -9.49 9.29
N GLU A 144 -4.65 -9.36 10.55
CA GLU A 144 -3.97 -9.97 11.68
C GLU A 144 -4.86 -11.03 12.31
N VAL A 145 -4.27 -12.19 12.58
CA VAL A 145 -4.94 -13.34 13.16
C VAL A 145 -4.22 -13.73 14.44
N GLU A 146 -4.97 -13.93 15.52
CA GLU A 146 -4.51 -14.54 16.75
C GLU A 146 -5.28 -15.84 16.95
N LEU A 147 -4.60 -16.97 16.70
CA LEU A 147 -5.14 -18.30 16.91
C LEU A 147 -5.31 -18.56 18.41
N LYS A 148 -6.46 -19.14 18.79
CA LYS A 148 -6.72 -19.51 20.18
C LYS A 148 -5.80 -20.66 20.59
N ARG A 149 -5.71 -20.91 21.89
CA ARG A 149 -4.80 -21.89 22.48
C ARG A 149 -4.94 -23.26 21.82
N LYS A 150 -3.80 -23.89 21.48
CA LYS A 150 -3.70 -25.20 20.81
C LYS A 150 -4.30 -25.25 19.40
N MET A 151 -4.62 -24.11 18.80
CA MET A 151 -5.19 -24.06 17.47
C MET A 151 -4.11 -23.80 16.42
N HIS A 152 -4.16 -24.53 15.32
CA HIS A 152 -3.35 -24.28 14.13
C HIS A 152 -4.22 -24.23 12.88
N VAL A 153 -3.69 -23.63 11.82
CA VAL A 153 -4.31 -23.56 10.49
C VAL A 153 -3.26 -23.88 9.42
N TYR A 154 -3.69 -24.47 8.32
CA TYR A 154 -2.75 -24.87 7.25
C TYR A 154 -2.36 -23.71 6.35
N VAL A 155 -1.13 -23.76 5.85
CA VAL A 155 -0.60 -22.71 4.95
C VAL A 155 -1.13 -22.88 3.52
N PRO A 156 -1.26 -21.78 2.74
CA PRO A 156 -1.57 -21.87 1.32
C PRO A 156 -0.61 -22.82 0.57
N GLY A 157 -1.14 -23.67 -0.32
CA GLY A 157 -0.35 -24.61 -1.11
C GLY A 157 0.02 -25.92 -0.42
N VAL A 158 -0.50 -26.18 0.78
CA VAL A 158 -0.44 -27.50 1.42
C VAL A 158 -1.12 -28.59 0.57
N GLN A 159 -0.82 -29.86 0.84
CA GLN A 159 -1.42 -31.02 0.17
C GLN A 159 -2.96 -30.94 0.15
N SER A 160 -3.59 -31.46 -0.92
CA SER A 160 -5.01 -31.25 -1.25
C SER A 160 -6.02 -31.78 -0.21
N SER A 161 -5.60 -32.71 0.64
CA SER A 161 -6.37 -33.23 1.77
C SER A 161 -6.69 -32.15 2.80
N TYR A 162 -5.80 -31.17 2.97
CA TYR A 162 -5.93 -30.09 3.95
C TYR A 162 -6.68 -28.87 3.39
N LYS A 163 -7.29 -28.07 4.27
CA LYS A 163 -8.02 -26.84 3.91
C LYS A 163 -7.28 -25.62 4.48
N PRO A 164 -6.43 -24.96 3.67
CA PRO A 164 -5.58 -23.89 4.16
C PRO A 164 -6.32 -22.57 4.35
N ILE A 165 -5.60 -21.58 4.90
CA ILE A 165 -6.01 -20.19 4.79
C ILE A 165 -6.16 -19.82 3.31
N VAL A 166 -7.31 -19.26 2.96
CA VAL A 166 -7.54 -18.61 1.66
C VAL A 166 -8.07 -17.21 1.92
N TRP A 167 -7.29 -16.20 1.54
CA TRP A 167 -7.70 -14.80 1.61
C TRP A 167 -7.99 -14.27 0.21
N THR A 168 -9.27 -14.00 -0.08
CA THR A 168 -9.74 -13.45 -1.35
C THR A 168 -10.16 -12.00 -1.21
N VAL A 169 -10.00 -11.24 -2.28
CA VAL A 169 -10.63 -9.93 -2.51
C VAL A 169 -11.45 -10.10 -3.78
N GLU A 170 -12.64 -9.51 -3.84
CA GLU A 170 -13.51 -9.57 -5.02
C GLU A 170 -12.84 -8.87 -6.21
N ASP A 171 -12.98 -9.44 -7.40
CA ASP A 171 -12.48 -8.84 -8.63
C ASP A 171 -13.33 -7.64 -9.03
N SER A 172 -12.67 -6.59 -9.54
CA SER A 172 -13.35 -5.36 -9.96
C SER A 172 -12.50 -4.60 -10.97
N PRO A 173 -13.09 -3.92 -11.96
CA PRO A 173 -12.34 -2.96 -12.78
C PRO A 173 -11.75 -1.79 -11.96
N ALA A 174 -12.34 -1.49 -10.80
CA ALA A 174 -11.93 -0.36 -9.96
C ALA A 174 -10.64 -0.60 -9.16
N TRP A 175 -10.14 -1.83 -9.10
CA TRP A 175 -8.90 -2.15 -8.40
C TRP A 175 -8.24 -3.43 -8.90
N LEU A 176 -6.93 -3.54 -8.68
CA LEU A 176 -6.18 -4.77 -8.85
C LEU A 176 -5.63 -5.24 -7.51
N ALA A 177 -6.08 -6.41 -7.07
CA ALA A 177 -5.59 -7.07 -5.86
C ALA A 177 -4.30 -7.84 -6.15
N GLN A 178 -3.21 -7.46 -5.49
CA GLN A 178 -1.91 -8.12 -5.65
C GLN A 178 -1.86 -9.45 -4.88
N PRO A 179 -0.86 -10.32 -5.11
CA PRO A 179 -0.68 -11.53 -4.29
C PRO A 179 -0.56 -11.19 -2.81
N ALA A 180 -1.13 -12.05 -1.94
CA ALA A 180 -0.98 -11.89 -0.50
C ALA A 180 0.39 -12.40 -0.05
N SER A 181 1.02 -11.65 0.84
CA SER A 181 2.20 -12.08 1.59
C SER A 181 1.77 -12.69 2.92
N PHE A 182 2.37 -13.83 3.24
CA PHE A 182 2.12 -14.60 4.45
C PHE A 182 3.40 -14.69 5.28
N PRO A 183 3.30 -14.85 6.62
CA PRO A 183 4.48 -15.03 7.45
C PRO A 183 5.16 -16.38 7.16
N LYS A 184 6.35 -16.58 7.73
CA LYS A 184 7.04 -17.88 7.63
C LYS A 184 6.22 -18.98 8.30
N ALA A 185 6.06 -20.09 7.60
CA ALA A 185 5.38 -21.29 8.11
C ALA A 185 6.19 -21.99 9.19
N LEU A 186 5.49 -22.69 10.09
CA LEU A 186 6.06 -23.68 11.00
C LEU A 186 5.82 -25.08 10.44
N THR A 187 6.65 -26.04 10.80
CA THR A 187 6.43 -27.45 10.49
C THR A 187 5.81 -28.13 11.70
N LEU A 188 4.60 -28.64 11.55
CA LEU A 188 3.93 -29.46 12.55
C LEU A 188 4.12 -30.94 12.19
N HIS A 189 4.62 -31.72 13.14
CA HIS A 189 4.65 -33.17 13.01
C HIS A 189 3.36 -33.75 13.59
N LEU A 190 2.72 -34.65 12.85
CA LEU A 190 1.48 -35.34 13.23
C LEU A 190 1.78 -36.83 13.45
N PRO A 191 2.17 -37.25 14.67
CA PRO A 191 2.64 -38.62 14.93
C PRO A 191 1.60 -39.69 14.62
N ALA A 192 0.31 -39.38 14.82
CA ALA A 192 -0.80 -40.31 14.60
C ALA A 192 -0.92 -40.79 13.15
N ILE A 193 -0.46 -39.99 12.19
CA ILE A 193 -0.48 -40.30 10.75
C ILE A 193 0.92 -40.29 10.12
N GLY A 194 1.97 -40.04 10.91
CA GLY A 194 3.36 -40.02 10.45
C GLY A 194 3.71 -38.88 9.49
N GLU A 195 2.87 -37.84 9.39
CA GLU A 195 3.07 -36.75 8.44
C GLU A 195 3.73 -35.53 9.08
N SER A 196 4.37 -34.70 8.25
CA SER A 196 4.83 -33.36 8.64
C SER A 196 4.24 -32.34 7.69
N VAL A 197 3.49 -31.40 8.24
CA VAL A 197 2.69 -30.45 7.46
C VAL A 197 3.02 -29.01 7.85
N PRO A 198 3.10 -28.10 6.87
CA PRO A 198 3.32 -26.69 7.16
C PRO A 198 2.03 -26.06 7.71
N VAL A 199 2.15 -25.40 8.86
CA VAL A 199 1.05 -24.74 9.57
C VAL A 199 1.43 -23.34 10.03
N TYR A 200 0.41 -22.62 10.46
CA TYR A 200 0.53 -21.41 11.24
C TYR A 200 -0.05 -21.61 12.64
N GLU A 201 0.63 -21.04 13.64
CA GLU A 201 0.22 -21.01 15.04
C GLU A 201 0.40 -19.61 15.62
N GLY A 202 -0.30 -19.32 16.72
CA GLY A 202 -0.16 -18.05 17.43
C GLY A 202 -0.63 -16.85 16.60
N LYS A 203 0.25 -15.85 16.44
CA LYS A 203 -0.07 -14.57 15.80
C LYS A 203 0.47 -14.51 14.38
N LEU A 204 -0.39 -14.13 13.44
CA LEU A 204 -0.08 -14.02 12.02
C LEU A 204 -0.43 -12.62 11.54
N ARG A 205 0.40 -12.07 10.66
CA ARG A 205 0.06 -10.90 9.87
C ARG A 205 0.17 -11.24 8.40
N LEU A 206 -0.92 -11.01 7.68
CA LEU A 206 -1.00 -11.12 6.24
C LEU A 206 -1.13 -9.72 5.67
N THR A 207 -0.46 -9.47 4.55
CA THR A 207 -0.55 -8.19 3.86
C THR A 207 -0.79 -8.42 2.38
N ARG A 208 -1.57 -7.55 1.75
CA ARG A 208 -1.81 -7.56 0.31
C ARG A 208 -1.89 -6.13 -0.18
N ASP A 209 -1.28 -5.84 -1.33
CA ASP A 209 -1.44 -4.54 -1.95
C ASP A 209 -2.73 -4.50 -2.79
N LEU A 210 -3.35 -3.33 -2.84
CA LEU A 210 -4.48 -3.03 -3.70
C LEU A 210 -4.15 -1.79 -4.53
N SER A 211 -4.02 -1.95 -5.85
CA SER A 211 -3.87 -0.82 -6.78
C SER A 211 -5.25 -0.31 -7.15
N ILE A 212 -5.55 0.95 -6.85
CA ILE A 212 -6.82 1.60 -7.19
C ILE A 212 -6.76 2.03 -8.66
N GLY A 213 -7.78 1.67 -9.43
CA GLY A 213 -7.89 2.02 -10.84
C GLY A 213 -7.96 3.53 -11.10
N GLN A 214 -7.90 3.91 -12.36
CA GLN A 214 -8.06 5.29 -12.80
C GLN A 214 -9.49 5.80 -12.54
N PRO A 215 -9.71 7.13 -12.48
CA PRO A 215 -11.03 7.67 -12.14
C PRO A 215 -12.18 7.15 -13.01
N ALA A 216 -11.94 6.86 -14.29
CA ALA A 216 -12.94 6.29 -15.18
C ALA A 216 -13.36 4.86 -14.79
N GLU A 217 -12.42 4.06 -14.30
CA GLU A 217 -12.62 2.67 -13.87
C GLU A 217 -13.27 2.59 -12.48
N VAL A 218 -12.95 3.55 -11.60
CA VAL A 218 -13.47 3.59 -10.23
C VAL A 218 -14.90 4.13 -10.15
N ARG A 219 -15.23 5.16 -10.94
CA ARG A 219 -16.54 5.85 -10.90
C ARG A 219 -17.76 4.91 -10.88
N PRO A 220 -17.85 3.87 -11.72
CA PRO A 220 -18.98 2.94 -11.71
C PRO A 220 -19.14 2.14 -10.41
N ALA A 221 -18.06 1.97 -9.65
CA ALA A 221 -18.04 1.21 -8.40
C ALA A 221 -18.31 2.07 -7.15
N LEU A 222 -18.51 3.38 -7.30
CA LEU A 222 -18.70 4.28 -6.16
C LEU A 222 -20.15 4.27 -5.65
N ALA A 223 -20.30 4.15 -4.35
CA ALA A 223 -21.56 4.24 -3.61
C ALA A 223 -21.66 5.60 -2.87
N GLY A 224 -22.75 5.79 -2.11
CA GLY A 224 -22.86 6.86 -1.11
C GLY A 224 -22.71 8.29 -1.68
N GLY A 225 -23.39 8.59 -2.78
CA GLY A 225 -23.27 9.91 -3.45
C GLY A 225 -22.01 10.07 -4.31
N GLY A 226 -21.33 8.96 -4.65
CA GLY A 226 -20.25 8.93 -5.64
C GLY A 226 -18.85 9.16 -5.07
N SER A 227 -18.63 8.90 -3.78
CA SER A 227 -17.31 9.02 -3.15
C SER A 227 -16.91 7.82 -2.28
N GLU A 228 -17.81 6.89 -2.02
CA GLU A 228 -17.51 5.70 -1.21
C GLU A 228 -17.13 4.52 -2.11
N LEU A 229 -15.94 3.96 -1.92
CA LEU A 229 -15.47 2.75 -2.60
C LEU A 229 -15.45 1.59 -1.59
N VAL A 230 -16.29 0.59 -1.83
CA VAL A 230 -16.42 -0.57 -0.94
C VAL A 230 -15.67 -1.76 -1.54
N VAL A 231 -14.60 -2.19 -0.89
CA VAL A 231 -13.80 -3.36 -1.26
C VAL A 231 -14.23 -4.52 -0.38
N ARG A 232 -14.56 -5.67 -0.99
CA ARG A 232 -15.04 -6.86 -0.28
C ARG A 232 -14.11 -8.03 -0.50
N GLY A 233 -14.15 -8.97 0.43
CA GLY A 233 -13.33 -10.17 0.39
C GLY A 233 -13.79 -11.20 1.42
N ALA A 234 -13.00 -12.25 1.55
CA ALA A 234 -13.25 -13.27 2.56
C ALA A 234 -11.94 -13.89 3.05
N PHE A 235 -11.92 -14.20 4.34
CA PHE A 235 -10.88 -15.01 4.97
C PHE A 235 -11.47 -16.39 5.28
N ARG A 236 -11.08 -17.40 4.51
CA ARG A 236 -11.49 -18.79 4.70
C ARG A 236 -10.36 -19.56 5.37
N TYR A 237 -10.71 -20.46 6.27
CA TYR A 237 -9.73 -21.29 6.98
C TYR A 237 -10.40 -22.56 7.49
N GLN A 238 -9.58 -23.58 7.74
CA GLN A 238 -9.93 -24.67 8.65
C GLN A 238 -8.95 -24.65 9.80
N ALA A 239 -9.49 -24.64 11.01
CA ALA A 239 -8.71 -24.72 12.23
C ALA A 239 -8.74 -26.15 12.77
N CYS A 240 -7.64 -26.59 13.35
CA CYS A 240 -7.52 -27.87 14.02
C CYS A 240 -6.85 -27.68 15.38
N ASP A 241 -7.27 -28.47 16.35
CA ASP A 241 -6.58 -28.61 17.63
C ASP A 241 -5.75 -29.90 17.66
N ASP A 242 -5.25 -30.27 18.84
CA ASP A 242 -4.45 -31.48 19.04
C ASP A 242 -5.23 -32.80 18.77
N ARG A 243 -6.55 -32.74 18.59
CA ARG A 243 -7.43 -33.92 18.52
C ARG A 243 -8.20 -34.02 17.22
N GLN A 244 -8.62 -32.89 16.67
CA GLN A 244 -9.50 -32.86 15.51
C GLN A 244 -9.38 -31.57 14.70
N CYS A 245 -9.83 -31.65 13.46
CA CYS A 245 -10.08 -30.49 12.61
C CYS A 245 -11.56 -30.11 12.68
N PHE A 246 -11.83 -28.82 12.88
CA PHE A 246 -13.19 -28.29 12.89
C PHE A 246 -13.71 -28.11 11.45
N PRO A 247 -15.03 -27.94 11.24
CA PRO A 247 -15.56 -27.58 9.93
C PRO A 247 -14.92 -26.28 9.41
N PRO A 248 -14.63 -26.18 8.09
CA PRO A 248 -14.13 -24.96 7.49
C PRO A 248 -15.04 -23.76 7.77
N ALA A 249 -14.45 -22.61 8.04
CA ALA A 249 -15.15 -21.36 8.32
C ALA A 249 -14.75 -20.28 7.31
N ALA A 250 -15.66 -19.32 7.10
CA ALA A 250 -15.46 -18.15 6.25
C ALA A 250 -15.85 -16.89 7.01
N ILE A 251 -14.94 -15.91 7.06
CA ILE A 251 -15.16 -14.59 7.63
C ILE A 251 -15.27 -13.60 6.47
N PRO A 252 -16.43 -12.97 6.22
CA PRO A 252 -16.53 -11.90 5.23
C PRO A 252 -15.73 -10.67 5.69
N LEU A 253 -15.01 -10.04 4.77
CA LEU A 253 -14.22 -8.84 5.01
C LEU A 253 -14.75 -7.70 4.14
N GLN A 254 -14.84 -6.50 4.70
CA GLN A 254 -15.25 -5.30 3.98
C GLN A 254 -14.44 -4.09 4.42
N TRP A 255 -13.80 -3.41 3.47
CA TRP A 255 -13.14 -2.13 3.66
C TRP A 255 -13.95 -1.05 2.95
N THR A 256 -14.25 0.03 3.67
CA THR A 256 -14.87 1.24 3.10
C THR A 256 -13.80 2.31 2.97
N LEU A 257 -13.59 2.79 1.75
CA LEU A 257 -12.60 3.81 1.42
C LEU A 257 -13.31 5.04 0.85
N ARG A 258 -12.78 6.24 1.08
CA ARG A 258 -13.23 7.46 0.42
C ARG A 258 -12.39 7.72 -0.83
N PHE A 259 -13.01 7.76 -1.99
CA PHE A 259 -12.37 8.14 -3.24
C PHE A 259 -12.39 9.66 -3.44
N GLU A 260 -11.23 10.24 -3.73
CA GLU A 260 -11.07 11.66 -4.04
C GLU A 260 -10.42 11.85 -5.42
N ALA A 261 -10.75 12.96 -6.08
CA ALA A 261 -10.05 13.36 -7.30
C ALA A 261 -8.63 13.86 -6.99
N HIS A 262 -7.77 13.80 -8.00
CA HIS A 262 -6.46 14.47 -7.96
C HIS A 262 -6.61 15.99 -8.02
N ASP A 263 -5.61 16.70 -7.51
CA ASP A 263 -5.50 18.15 -7.70
C ASP A 263 -5.29 18.47 -9.19
N SER A 264 -6.26 19.13 -9.81
CA SER A 264 -6.16 19.62 -11.19
C SER A 264 -5.87 21.13 -11.28
N GLN A 265 -5.69 21.81 -10.14
CA GLN A 265 -5.40 23.24 -10.12
C GLN A 265 -3.99 23.52 -10.65
N ARG A 266 -3.93 24.21 -11.79
CA ARG A 266 -2.66 24.69 -12.35
C ARG A 266 -2.06 25.79 -11.50
N ALA A 267 -0.74 25.83 -11.45
CA ALA A 267 0.00 26.93 -10.86
C ALA A 267 -0.25 28.26 -11.60
N PRO A 268 0.00 29.41 -10.96
CA PRO A 268 -0.07 30.72 -11.63
C PRO A 268 0.73 30.75 -12.92
N ALA A 269 0.17 31.34 -13.99
CA ALA A 269 0.74 31.29 -15.34
C ALA A 269 2.18 31.84 -15.42
N ASN A 270 2.52 32.83 -14.58
CA ASN A 270 3.85 33.41 -14.48
C ASN A 270 4.89 32.47 -13.85
N LEU A 271 4.47 31.42 -13.16
CA LEU A 271 5.34 30.40 -12.54
C LEU A 271 5.38 29.09 -13.34
N GLN A 272 4.54 28.94 -14.37
CA GLN A 272 4.52 27.74 -15.20
C GLN A 272 5.76 27.65 -16.08
N ARG A 273 6.29 26.42 -16.20
CA ARG A 273 7.42 26.12 -17.10
C ARG A 273 6.99 26.32 -18.55
N LYS A 274 7.80 27.03 -19.33
CA LYS A 274 7.59 27.22 -20.77
C LYS A 274 8.25 26.09 -21.55
N ALA A 275 7.60 25.63 -22.62
CA ALA A 275 8.20 24.69 -23.57
C ALA A 275 9.50 25.28 -24.14
N GLY A 276 10.56 24.46 -24.24
CA GLY A 276 11.87 24.87 -24.74
C GLY A 276 12.70 25.77 -23.80
N ALA A 277 12.28 25.99 -22.55
CA ALA A 277 13.17 26.59 -21.55
C ALA A 277 14.28 25.57 -21.23
N ALA A 278 15.51 25.87 -21.64
CA ALA A 278 16.68 25.02 -21.42
C ALA A 278 16.78 24.58 -19.95
N ASN A 279 17.14 23.31 -19.75
CA ASN A 279 17.70 22.78 -18.50
C ASN A 279 19.15 23.24 -18.40
#